data_AF-A0A0D7KHR1-F1
#
_entry.id   AF-A0A0D7KHR1-F1
#
_cell.length_a   1.000
_cell.length_b   1.000
_cell.length_c   1.000
_cell.angle_alpha   90.00
_cell.angle_beta   90.00
_cell.angle_gamma   90.00
#
_symmetry.space_group_name_H-M   'P 1'
#
loop_
_entity.id
_entity.type
_entity.pdbx_description
1 polymer ?
#
loop_
_entity_poly.entity_id
_entity_poly.type
_entity_poly.pdbx_seq_one_letter_code
_entity_poly.pdbx_strand_id
1 'polypeptide(L)'
;MHKTQLEFDEAIKDKDIEILKIWNCKIKDYSKLNSLTRLEELEIFSFEGTLSDICNLMNLSKLRLIHMPKVNKLDELALLTNLVELSLESLPSWDSSGKTLVFDNFIPIGQLSNLKKLVIMKGIVKEHGLKPLGQLKKLQKFETDNTFSMYDFAWLSSQLGDVDCKYFKSYHEVSYSQCKKCGSNKVRLAGVTRNGLLCPNCNKNKILEHEQIFNDIVSASK
;
A
#
# COMPACT_ATOMS: atom_id res chain seq x y z
N MET A 1 -2.87 6.42 -29.09
CA MET A 1 -1.77 7.41 -29.17
C MET A 1 -1.35 7.75 -27.75
N HIS A 2 -0.07 7.64 -27.39
CA HIS A 2 0.39 8.07 -26.06
C HIS A 2 0.43 9.59 -26.00
N LYS A 3 -0.10 10.21 -24.94
CA LYS A 3 0.05 11.66 -24.75
C LYS A 3 1.52 12.01 -24.48
N THR A 4 1.97 13.11 -25.03
CA THR A 4 3.32 13.66 -24.96
C THR A 4 3.47 14.63 -23.78
N GLN A 5 4.71 15.02 -23.46
CA GLN A 5 4.99 16.09 -22.49
C GLN A 5 4.28 17.40 -22.84
N LEU A 6 4.22 17.77 -24.12
CA LEU A 6 3.57 19.00 -24.57
C LEU A 6 2.07 18.97 -24.28
N GLU A 7 1.39 17.86 -24.58
CA GLU A 7 -0.04 17.71 -24.29
C GLU A 7 -0.33 17.73 -22.78
N PHE A 8 0.57 17.15 -21.97
CA PHE A 8 0.48 17.25 -20.52
C PHE A 8 0.63 18.69 -20.03
N ASP A 9 1.67 19.38 -20.49
CA ASP A 9 1.97 20.77 -20.11
C ASP A 9 0.84 21.73 -20.48
N GLU A 10 0.24 21.54 -21.66
CA GLU A 10 -0.94 22.31 -22.08
C GLU A 10 -2.17 22.00 -21.23
N ALA A 11 -2.41 20.72 -20.90
CA ALA A 11 -3.57 20.32 -20.11
C ALA A 11 -3.54 20.91 -18.68
N ILE A 12 -2.37 21.04 -18.07
CA ILE A 12 -2.20 21.56 -16.71
C ILE A 12 -2.02 23.08 -16.64
N LYS A 13 -2.23 23.80 -17.74
CA LYS A 13 -2.31 25.27 -17.72
C LYS A 13 -3.53 25.74 -16.94
N ASP A 14 -4.62 24.98 -17.01
CA ASP A 14 -5.77 25.17 -16.14
C ASP A 14 -5.36 24.83 -14.70
N LYS A 15 -5.42 25.83 -13.82
CA LYS A 15 -5.04 25.71 -12.40
C LYS A 15 -6.22 25.35 -11.51
N ASP A 16 -7.42 25.29 -12.07
CA ASP A 16 -8.66 24.94 -11.36
C ASP A 16 -8.95 23.44 -11.39
N ILE A 17 -8.01 22.62 -11.87
CA ILE A 17 -8.12 21.16 -11.88
C ILE A 17 -8.14 20.63 -10.44
N GLU A 18 -9.26 20.01 -10.07
CA GLU A 18 -9.46 19.34 -8.78
C GLU A 18 -9.17 17.83 -8.86
N ILE A 19 -9.31 17.23 -10.04
CA ILE A 19 -9.08 15.80 -10.27
C ILE A 19 -8.21 15.60 -11.50
N LEU A 20 -7.08 14.90 -11.34
CA LEU A 20 -6.16 14.60 -12.43
C LEU A 20 -5.81 13.11 -12.46
N LYS A 21 -6.01 12.49 -13.63
CA LYS A 21 -5.62 11.11 -13.90
C LYS A 21 -4.68 11.05 -15.09
N ILE A 22 -3.48 10.54 -14.85
CA ILE A 22 -2.41 10.42 -15.84
C ILE A 22 -2.20 8.95 -16.14
N TRP A 23 -2.65 8.52 -17.31
CA TRP A 23 -2.53 7.14 -17.76
C TRP A 23 -1.92 7.11 -19.14
N ASN A 24 -0.96 6.19 -19.34
CA ASN A 24 -0.38 5.91 -20.65
C ASN A 24 0.25 7.14 -21.33
N CYS A 25 0.82 8.06 -20.54
CA CYS A 25 1.45 9.30 -20.99
C CYS A 25 2.99 9.15 -20.95
N LYS A 26 3.69 9.70 -21.94
CA LYS A 26 5.16 9.76 -21.98
C LYS A 26 5.64 11.08 -21.39
N ILE A 27 5.44 11.25 -20.09
CA ILE A 27 5.86 12.43 -19.33
C ILE A 27 7.22 12.15 -18.71
N LYS A 28 8.15 13.10 -18.85
CA LYS A 28 9.49 13.04 -18.28
C LYS A 28 9.68 14.02 -17.13
N ASP A 29 8.95 15.13 -17.17
CA ASP A 29 8.99 16.18 -16.17
C ASP A 29 7.60 16.36 -15.56
N TYR A 30 7.50 16.07 -14.27
CA TYR A 30 6.27 16.20 -13.48
C TYR A 30 6.29 17.45 -12.60
N SER A 31 7.35 18.25 -12.60
CA SER A 31 7.57 19.37 -11.67
C SER A 31 6.45 20.41 -11.70
N LYS A 32 5.79 20.58 -12.86
CA LYS A 32 4.65 21.48 -13.04
C LYS A 32 3.40 21.05 -12.25
N LEU A 33 3.30 19.79 -11.79
CA LEU A 33 2.19 19.34 -10.94
C LEU A 33 2.08 20.19 -9.68
N ASN A 34 3.20 20.58 -9.06
CA ASN A 34 3.23 21.44 -7.87
C ASN A 34 2.47 22.77 -8.00
N SER A 35 2.16 23.21 -9.21
CA SER A 35 1.38 24.43 -9.44
C SER A 35 -0.14 24.22 -9.36
N LEU A 36 -0.63 22.98 -9.32
CA LEU A 36 -2.04 22.63 -9.25
C LEU A 36 -2.52 22.59 -7.79
N THR A 37 -2.39 23.70 -7.06
CA THR A 37 -2.66 23.74 -5.60
C THR A 37 -4.13 23.48 -5.23
N ARG A 38 -5.06 23.51 -6.19
CA ARG A 38 -6.46 23.12 -6.03
C ARG A 38 -6.72 21.62 -6.20
N LEU A 39 -5.71 20.84 -6.58
CA LEU A 39 -5.88 19.41 -6.84
C LEU A 39 -6.23 18.65 -5.55
N GLU A 40 -7.35 17.94 -5.58
CA GLU A 40 -7.86 17.13 -4.48
C GLU A 40 -7.63 15.62 -4.72
N GLU A 41 -7.64 15.18 -5.99
CA GLU A 41 -7.39 13.79 -6.36
C GLU A 41 -6.35 13.67 -7.48
N LEU A 42 -5.32 12.86 -7.23
CA LEU A 42 -4.26 12.58 -8.19
C LEU A 42 -4.07 11.08 -8.36
N GLU A 43 -4.17 10.61 -9.60
CA GLU A 43 -3.83 9.24 -9.98
C GLU A 43 -2.81 9.24 -11.11
N ILE A 44 -1.68 8.55 -10.94
CA ILE A 44 -0.66 8.41 -11.97
C ILE A 44 -0.30 6.94 -12.16
N PHE A 45 -0.45 6.46 -13.39
CA PHE A 45 0.08 5.18 -13.85
C PHE A 45 1.42 5.40 -14.56
N SER A 46 2.46 4.67 -14.13
CA SER A 46 3.86 4.83 -14.54
C SER A 46 4.45 6.19 -14.14
N PHE A 47 4.48 6.47 -12.84
CA PHE A 47 5.07 7.69 -12.30
C PHE A 47 6.60 7.64 -12.32
N GLU A 48 7.18 8.33 -13.30
CA GLU A 48 8.65 8.40 -13.50
C GLU A 48 9.29 9.65 -12.84
N GLY A 49 8.51 10.41 -12.05
CA GLY A 49 8.97 11.56 -11.28
C GLY A 49 9.45 11.22 -9.87
N THR A 50 9.56 12.24 -9.03
CA THR A 50 9.86 12.13 -7.59
C THR A 50 8.76 12.78 -6.77
N LEU A 51 8.66 12.45 -5.48
CA LEU A 51 7.60 13.04 -4.63
C LEU A 51 7.73 14.56 -4.46
N SER A 52 8.92 15.12 -4.67
CA SER A 52 9.13 16.57 -4.79
C SER A 52 8.31 17.21 -5.92
N ASP A 53 7.87 16.46 -6.92
CA ASP A 53 7.02 16.98 -8.01
C ASP A 53 5.57 17.21 -7.58
N ILE A 54 5.15 16.67 -6.42
CA ILE A 54 3.77 16.74 -5.91
C ILE A 54 3.68 17.26 -4.48
N CYS A 55 4.79 17.69 -3.87
CA CYS A 55 4.86 18.04 -2.45
C CYS A 55 4.12 19.34 -2.08
N ASN A 56 3.81 20.20 -3.05
CA ASN A 56 3.03 21.42 -2.83
C ASN A 56 1.51 21.22 -2.99
N LEU A 57 1.04 20.00 -3.27
CA LEU A 57 -0.37 19.68 -3.45
C LEU A 57 -1.09 19.55 -2.10
N MET A 58 -1.10 20.63 -1.32
CA MET A 58 -1.56 20.63 0.07
C MET A 58 -3.06 20.30 0.23
N ASN A 59 -3.88 20.47 -0.82
CA ASN A 59 -5.30 20.12 -0.82
C ASN A 59 -5.57 18.66 -1.21
N LEU A 60 -4.53 17.88 -1.52
CA LEU A 60 -4.68 16.52 -1.98
C LEU A 60 -5.27 15.62 -0.89
N SER A 61 -6.47 15.10 -1.14
CA SER A 61 -7.18 14.18 -0.25
C SER A 61 -7.00 12.72 -0.68
N LYS A 62 -6.75 12.48 -1.98
CA LYS A 62 -6.50 11.15 -2.53
C LYS A 62 -5.28 11.14 -3.44
N LEU A 63 -4.34 10.25 -3.14
CA LEU A 63 -3.17 10.00 -3.97
C LEU A 63 -3.08 8.53 -4.34
N ARG A 64 -3.00 8.24 -5.64
CA ARG A 64 -2.76 6.90 -6.16
C ARG A 64 -1.61 6.90 -7.16
N LEU A 65 -0.51 6.25 -6.79
CA LEU A 65 0.66 6.07 -7.64
C LEU A 65 0.83 4.59 -7.97
N ILE A 66 0.85 4.29 -9.26
CA ILE A 66 1.03 2.94 -9.78
C ILE A 66 2.32 2.94 -10.59
N HIS A 67 3.21 2.01 -10.27
CA HIS A 67 4.54 1.90 -10.84
C HIS A 67 5.37 3.19 -10.74
N MET A 68 6.17 3.28 -9.67
CA MET A 68 6.99 4.45 -9.36
C MET A 68 8.44 4.04 -9.08
N PRO A 69 9.21 3.61 -10.11
CA PRO A 69 10.51 2.96 -9.93
C PRO A 69 11.58 3.86 -9.28
N LYS A 70 11.39 5.18 -9.28
CA LYS A 70 12.32 6.16 -8.70
C LYS A 70 11.97 6.59 -7.27
N VAL A 71 10.85 6.12 -6.73
CA VAL A 71 10.39 6.49 -5.39
C VAL A 71 10.74 5.38 -4.40
N ASN A 72 11.70 5.64 -3.53
CA ASN A 72 12.10 4.78 -2.41
C ASN A 72 12.00 5.52 -1.06
N LYS A 73 12.34 6.80 -1.05
CA LYS A 73 12.10 7.76 0.02
C LYS A 73 10.70 8.33 -0.08
N LEU A 74 10.07 8.46 1.07
CA LEU A 74 8.68 8.89 1.20
C LEU A 74 8.56 10.22 1.95
N ASP A 75 9.67 10.88 2.27
CA ASP A 75 9.76 12.03 3.17
C ASP A 75 8.76 13.14 2.80
N GLU A 76 8.62 13.45 1.51
CA GLU A 76 7.72 14.50 1.03
C GLU A 76 6.23 14.13 1.17
N LEU A 77 5.86 12.85 1.34
CA LEU A 77 4.47 12.49 1.65
C LEU A 77 4.02 13.12 2.97
N ALA A 78 4.92 13.33 3.93
CA ALA A 78 4.60 13.96 5.22
C ALA A 78 4.01 15.37 5.08
N LEU A 79 4.29 16.06 3.96
CA LEU A 79 3.77 17.40 3.68
C LEU A 79 2.28 17.35 3.26
N LEU A 80 1.81 16.22 2.72
CA LEU A 80 0.47 16.01 2.20
C LEU A 80 -0.52 15.64 3.32
N THR A 81 -0.58 16.48 4.35
CA THR A 81 -1.29 16.21 5.62
C THR A 81 -2.82 16.07 5.50
N ASN A 82 -3.40 16.49 4.37
CA ASN A 82 -4.84 16.33 4.07
C ASN A 82 -5.19 14.99 3.43
N LEU A 83 -4.22 14.10 3.18
CA LEU A 83 -4.48 12.78 2.61
C LEU A 83 -5.41 11.95 3.50
N VAL A 84 -6.48 11.48 2.88
CA VAL A 84 -7.47 10.54 3.43
C VAL A 84 -7.29 9.16 2.82
N GLU A 85 -6.91 9.09 1.54
CA GLU A 85 -6.59 7.85 0.84
C GLU A 85 -5.23 7.90 0.17
N LEU A 86 -4.39 6.90 0.46
CA LEU A 86 -3.07 6.72 -0.16
C LEU A 86 -2.98 5.32 -0.75
N SER A 87 -2.68 5.24 -2.04
CA SER A 87 -2.40 3.98 -2.73
C SER A 87 -1.04 4.03 -3.43
N LEU A 88 -0.16 3.12 -3.04
CA LEU A 88 1.18 2.94 -3.59
C LEU A 88 1.29 1.50 -4.11
N GLU A 89 1.32 1.34 -5.43
CA GLU A 89 1.20 0.02 -6.07
C GLU A 89 2.31 -0.19 -7.09
N SER A 90 2.87 -1.40 -7.15
CA SER A 90 3.70 -1.79 -8.30
C SER A 90 2.83 -2.14 -9.50
N LEU A 91 3.46 -2.52 -10.61
CA LEU A 91 2.76 -3.01 -11.79
C LEU A 91 1.85 -4.21 -11.44
N PRO A 92 0.69 -4.34 -12.10
CA PRO A 92 -0.31 -5.37 -11.82
C PRO A 92 0.21 -6.80 -12.02
N SER A 93 -0.55 -7.80 -11.57
CA SER A 93 -0.14 -9.22 -11.62
C SER A 93 0.05 -9.79 -13.03
N TRP A 94 -0.62 -9.21 -14.04
CA TRP A 94 -0.45 -9.61 -15.43
C TRP A 94 0.85 -9.08 -16.06
N ASP A 95 1.51 -8.11 -15.41
CA ASP A 95 2.82 -7.65 -15.84
C ASP A 95 3.90 -8.64 -15.39
N SER A 96 4.61 -9.22 -16.37
CA SER A 96 5.57 -10.30 -16.14
C SER A 96 6.88 -9.84 -15.51
N SER A 97 7.09 -8.53 -15.31
CA SER A 97 8.36 -8.02 -14.77
C SER A 97 8.58 -8.38 -13.30
N GLY A 98 7.51 -8.74 -12.57
CA GLY A 98 7.60 -9.09 -11.15
C GLY A 98 8.12 -7.96 -10.26
N LYS A 99 8.07 -6.70 -10.73
CA LYS A 99 8.61 -5.54 -10.00
C LYS A 99 7.96 -5.42 -8.62
N THR A 100 8.81 -5.21 -7.62
CA THR A 100 8.46 -4.95 -6.23
C THR A 100 8.95 -3.55 -5.88
N LEU A 101 8.11 -2.76 -5.21
CA LEU A 101 8.49 -1.48 -4.64
C LEU A 101 9.29 -1.70 -3.37
N VAL A 102 10.42 -1.00 -3.24
CA VAL A 102 11.30 -1.10 -2.07
C VAL A 102 11.45 0.30 -1.49
N PHE A 103 10.78 0.54 -0.36
CA PHE A 103 10.86 1.80 0.36
C PHE A 103 11.90 1.73 1.47
N ASP A 104 12.45 2.87 1.87
CA ASP A 104 13.38 2.91 3.00
C ASP A 104 12.64 2.60 4.30
N ASN A 105 11.54 3.31 4.59
CA ASN A 105 10.68 3.07 5.74
C ASN A 105 9.30 3.75 5.54
N PHE A 106 8.38 3.51 6.48
CA PHE A 106 7.04 4.13 6.50
C PHE A 106 6.89 5.28 7.50
N ILE A 107 7.98 5.85 8.03
CA ILE A 107 7.91 6.99 8.97
C ILE A 107 7.09 8.16 8.41
N PRO A 108 7.27 8.58 7.14
CA PRO A 108 6.47 9.67 6.57
C PRO A 108 4.98 9.34 6.46
N ILE A 109 4.64 8.09 6.12
CA ILE A 109 3.23 7.65 6.08
C ILE A 109 2.62 7.70 7.48
N GLY A 110 3.37 7.31 8.52
CA GLY A 110 2.91 7.37 9.91
C GLY A 110 2.49 8.77 10.39
N GLN A 111 2.97 9.83 9.74
CA GLN A 111 2.63 11.22 10.05
C GLN A 111 1.30 11.69 9.44
N LEU A 112 0.72 10.90 8.51
CA LEU A 112 -0.55 11.18 7.84
C LEU A 112 -1.76 10.87 8.74
N SER A 113 -1.93 11.63 9.82
CA SER A 113 -2.94 11.38 10.87
C SER A 113 -4.41 11.38 10.40
N ASN A 114 -4.69 11.90 9.19
CA ASN A 114 -6.02 11.90 8.58
C ASN A 114 -6.32 10.68 7.71
N LEU A 115 -5.34 9.81 7.49
CA LEU A 115 -5.45 8.69 6.57
C LEU A 115 -6.47 7.67 7.07
N LYS A 116 -7.48 7.38 6.25
CA LYS A 116 -8.53 6.38 6.48
C LYS A 116 -8.28 5.10 5.68
N LYS A 117 -7.64 5.21 4.52
CA LYS A 117 -7.33 4.07 3.66
C LYS A 117 -5.89 4.12 3.20
N LEU A 118 -5.18 3.02 3.44
CA LEU A 118 -3.84 2.78 2.96
C LEU A 118 -3.82 1.53 2.09
N VAL A 119 -3.25 1.63 0.90
CA VAL A 119 -3.04 0.50 -0.01
C VAL A 119 -1.55 0.45 -0.37
N ILE A 120 -0.89 -0.66 -0.04
CA ILE A 120 0.50 -0.94 -0.41
C ILE A 120 0.56 -2.28 -1.15
N MET A 121 0.59 -2.27 -2.47
CA MET A 121 0.64 -3.49 -3.29
C MET A 121 2.03 -3.75 -3.84
N LYS A 122 2.51 -4.98 -3.68
CA LYS A 122 3.86 -5.43 -4.07
C LYS A 122 4.94 -4.48 -3.52
N GLY A 123 4.79 -4.07 -2.26
CA GLY A 123 5.73 -3.19 -1.55
C GLY A 123 6.39 -3.89 -0.36
N ILE A 124 7.66 -3.59 -0.14
CA ILE A 124 8.43 -3.93 1.06
C ILE A 124 9.14 -2.69 1.60
N VAL A 125 9.57 -2.75 2.86
CA VAL A 125 10.39 -1.71 3.50
C VAL A 125 11.70 -2.30 3.99
N LYS A 126 12.76 -1.49 4.01
CA LYS A 126 14.07 -1.89 4.54
C LYS A 126 14.13 -1.79 6.05
N GLU A 127 13.52 -0.74 6.61
CA GLU A 127 13.64 -0.40 8.03
C GLU A 127 12.27 -0.27 8.69
N HIS A 128 12.24 -0.58 9.98
CA HIS A 128 11.09 -0.42 10.89
C HIS A 128 9.80 -1.19 10.56
N GLY A 129 9.74 -1.92 9.44
CA GLY A 129 8.58 -2.75 9.10
C GLY A 129 7.30 -1.93 9.08
N LEU A 130 6.24 -2.47 9.68
CA LEU A 130 4.95 -1.77 9.80
C LEU A 130 4.85 -0.85 11.03
N LYS A 131 5.90 -0.78 11.88
CA LYS A 131 5.84 -0.02 13.14
C LYS A 131 5.38 1.43 13.00
N PRO A 132 5.88 2.20 12.01
CA PRO A 132 5.47 3.60 11.87
C PRO A 132 3.95 3.79 11.66
N LEU A 133 3.27 2.80 11.07
CA LEU A 133 1.84 2.88 10.78
C LEU A 133 0.96 2.79 12.04
N GLY A 134 1.50 2.39 13.19
CA GLY A 134 0.75 2.32 14.45
C GLY A 134 0.21 3.67 14.94
N GLN A 135 0.69 4.78 14.36
CA GLN A 135 0.24 6.15 14.63
C GLN A 135 -1.07 6.51 13.91
N LEU A 136 -1.48 5.73 12.91
CA LEU A 136 -2.64 6.02 12.05
C LEU A 136 -3.97 5.67 12.73
N LYS A 137 -4.34 6.41 13.79
CA LYS A 137 -5.51 6.11 14.62
C LYS A 137 -6.86 6.28 13.92
N LYS A 138 -6.90 6.94 12.75
CA LYS A 138 -8.09 7.08 11.90
C LYS A 138 -8.16 6.07 10.77
N LEU A 139 -7.16 5.17 10.65
CA LEU A 139 -7.15 4.17 9.60
C LEU A 139 -8.33 3.23 9.78
N GLN A 140 -9.07 2.99 8.69
CA GLN A 140 -10.23 2.11 8.64
C GLN A 140 -9.96 0.92 7.73
N LYS A 141 -9.08 1.09 6.75
CA LYS A 141 -8.72 0.05 5.79
C LYS A 141 -7.25 0.04 5.49
N PHE A 142 -6.65 -1.16 5.57
CA PHE A 142 -5.29 -1.41 5.13
C PHE A 142 -5.27 -2.60 4.16
N GLU A 143 -4.99 -2.32 2.90
CA GLU A 143 -4.81 -3.35 1.88
C GLU A 143 -3.31 -3.51 1.59
N THR A 144 -2.81 -4.74 1.71
CA THR A 144 -1.45 -5.06 1.30
C THR A 144 -1.33 -6.50 0.78
N ASP A 145 -0.17 -6.85 0.25
CA ASP A 145 0.22 -8.23 -0.03
C ASP A 145 0.82 -8.88 1.23
N ASN A 146 1.02 -10.20 1.19
CA ASN A 146 1.65 -10.93 2.29
C ASN A 146 3.18 -10.74 2.33
N THR A 147 3.65 -9.49 2.31
CA THR A 147 5.07 -9.14 2.14
C THR A 147 5.78 -8.77 3.44
N PHE A 148 5.04 -8.54 4.53
CA PHE A 148 5.58 -8.21 5.86
C PHE A 148 5.64 -9.45 6.76
N SER A 149 6.33 -9.35 7.89
CA SER A 149 6.44 -10.47 8.82
C SER A 149 5.14 -10.72 9.59
N MET A 150 4.99 -11.91 10.17
CA MET A 150 3.88 -12.19 11.08
C MET A 150 3.89 -11.22 12.27
N TYR A 151 5.09 -10.91 12.79
CA TYR A 151 5.24 -9.94 13.87
C TYR A 151 4.74 -8.55 13.47
N ASP A 152 5.08 -8.05 12.28
CA ASP A 152 4.59 -6.76 11.80
C ASP A 152 3.06 -6.70 11.75
N PHE A 153 2.43 -7.74 11.19
CA PHE A 153 0.97 -7.82 11.08
C PHE A 153 0.29 -7.95 12.44
N ALA A 154 0.75 -8.86 13.28
CA ALA A 154 0.21 -9.08 14.62
C ALA A 154 0.38 -7.83 15.50
N TRP A 155 1.59 -7.26 15.53
CA TRP A 155 1.87 -6.03 16.26
C TRP A 155 0.97 -4.90 15.76
N LEU A 156 0.90 -4.63 14.45
CA LEU A 156 0.11 -3.51 13.94
C LEU A 156 -1.39 -3.69 14.23
N SER A 157 -1.90 -4.93 14.14
CA SER A 157 -3.29 -5.25 14.49
C SER A 157 -3.63 -5.01 15.97
N SER A 158 -2.64 -5.02 16.86
CA SER A 158 -2.82 -4.67 18.28
C SER A 158 -2.81 -3.15 18.51
N GLN A 159 -2.12 -2.39 17.67
CA GLN A 159 -1.98 -0.94 17.80
C GLN A 159 -3.15 -0.16 17.20
N LEU A 160 -3.79 -0.74 16.20
CA LEU A 160 -4.92 -0.16 15.48
C LEU A 160 -6.22 -0.86 15.93
N GLY A 161 -7.32 -0.11 15.89
CA GLY A 161 -8.64 -0.63 16.27
C GLY A 161 -9.26 -1.51 15.19
N ASP A 162 -10.54 -1.28 14.90
CA ASP A 162 -11.30 -2.02 13.87
C ASP A 162 -10.90 -1.59 12.45
N VAL A 163 -9.72 -2.07 12.01
CA VAL A 163 -9.20 -1.85 10.66
C VAL A 163 -9.48 -3.08 9.80
N ASP A 164 -10.15 -2.88 8.66
CA ASP A 164 -10.30 -3.92 7.64
C ASP A 164 -8.94 -4.21 6.98
N CYS A 165 -8.35 -5.33 7.35
CA CYS A 165 -7.13 -5.87 6.77
C CYS A 165 -7.14 -7.40 6.81
N LYS A 166 -6.94 -8.04 5.65
CA LYS A 166 -6.89 -9.51 5.52
C LYS A 166 -5.79 -10.18 6.34
N TYR A 167 -4.76 -9.42 6.71
CA TYR A 167 -3.59 -9.90 7.46
C TYR A 167 -3.59 -9.45 8.93
N PHE A 168 -4.63 -8.74 9.39
CA PHE A 168 -4.87 -8.52 10.84
C PHE A 168 -5.54 -9.73 11.51
N LYS A 169 -5.49 -10.88 10.83
CA LYS A 169 -5.85 -12.20 11.31
C LYS A 169 -4.65 -13.12 11.04
N SER A 170 -4.46 -14.13 11.87
CA SER A 170 -3.39 -15.12 11.70
C SER A 170 -3.45 -15.82 10.34
N TYR A 171 -4.64 -16.01 9.77
CA TYR A 171 -4.84 -16.49 8.41
C TYR A 171 -6.17 -16.02 7.83
N HIS A 172 -6.32 -16.16 6.51
CA HIS A 172 -7.60 -15.98 5.82
C HIS A 172 -7.81 -17.04 4.73
N GLU A 173 -9.07 -17.36 4.45
CA GLU A 173 -9.43 -18.30 3.38
C GLU A 173 -9.14 -17.71 1.99
N VAL A 174 -8.72 -18.56 1.06
CA VAL A 174 -8.56 -18.20 -0.35
C VAL A 174 -9.40 -19.09 -1.26
N SER A 175 -10.18 -18.49 -2.15
CA SER A 175 -11.10 -19.21 -3.04
C SER A 175 -10.41 -19.83 -4.26
N TYR A 176 -9.24 -19.34 -4.65
CA TYR A 176 -8.51 -19.81 -5.84
C TYR A 176 -7.71 -21.10 -5.62
N SER A 177 -7.74 -21.70 -4.42
CA SER A 177 -7.01 -22.95 -4.15
C SER A 177 -7.73 -23.86 -3.17
N GLN A 178 -8.03 -25.08 -3.63
CA GLN A 178 -8.69 -26.12 -2.84
C GLN A 178 -7.71 -27.24 -2.45
N CYS A 179 -7.98 -27.91 -1.34
CA CYS A 179 -7.23 -29.07 -0.91
C CYS A 179 -7.62 -30.32 -1.71
N LYS A 180 -6.65 -30.94 -2.37
CA LYS A 180 -6.85 -32.18 -3.13
C LYS A 180 -7.33 -33.38 -2.28
N LYS A 181 -7.12 -33.35 -0.96
CA LYS A 181 -7.48 -34.47 -0.05
C LYS A 181 -8.90 -34.38 0.50
N CYS A 182 -9.35 -33.18 0.88
CA CYS A 182 -10.63 -33.00 1.60
C CYS A 182 -11.57 -31.97 0.95
N GLY A 183 -11.20 -31.39 -0.19
CA GLY A 183 -12.04 -30.45 -0.95
C GLY A 183 -12.15 -29.03 -0.38
N SER A 184 -11.74 -28.80 0.87
CA SER A 184 -11.85 -27.49 1.51
C SER A 184 -10.98 -26.43 0.83
N ASN A 185 -11.46 -25.18 0.82
CA ASN A 185 -10.64 -24.02 0.45
C ASN A 185 -9.42 -23.94 1.37
N LYS A 186 -8.27 -23.60 0.80
CA LYS A 186 -7.04 -23.41 1.57
C LYS A 186 -7.06 -22.06 2.28
N VAL A 187 -6.22 -21.93 3.29
CA VAL A 187 -5.97 -20.68 4.01
C VAL A 187 -4.57 -20.18 3.73
N ARG A 188 -4.40 -18.86 3.71
CA ARG A 188 -3.11 -18.18 3.61
C ARG A 188 -2.73 -17.65 4.99
N LEU A 189 -1.59 -18.10 5.49
CA LEU A 189 -1.01 -17.66 6.76
C LEU A 189 -0.43 -16.25 6.64
N ALA A 190 -0.71 -15.38 7.60
CA ALA A 190 -0.17 -14.02 7.63
C ALA A 190 1.34 -14.03 7.91
N GLY A 191 2.08 -13.25 7.13
CA GLY A 191 3.53 -13.13 7.21
C GLY A 191 4.34 -14.35 6.78
N VAL A 192 3.71 -15.33 6.11
CA VAL A 192 4.40 -16.50 5.55
C VAL A 192 4.38 -16.43 4.02
N THR A 193 5.48 -15.96 3.43
CA THR A 193 5.61 -15.76 1.97
C THR A 193 5.78 -17.06 1.18
N ARG A 194 6.46 -18.06 1.77
CA ARG A 194 6.73 -19.36 1.13
C ARG A 194 6.00 -20.47 1.85
N ASN A 195 5.32 -21.35 1.11
CA ASN A 195 4.59 -22.49 1.64
C ASN A 195 3.49 -22.13 2.68
N GLY A 196 3.05 -20.86 2.72
CA GLY A 196 2.02 -20.37 3.65
C GLY A 196 0.58 -20.69 3.23
N LEU A 197 0.38 -21.47 2.18
CA LEU A 197 -0.93 -21.86 1.68
C LEU A 197 -1.27 -23.29 2.11
N LEU A 198 -2.08 -23.42 3.17
CA LEU A 198 -2.32 -24.68 3.88
C LEU A 198 -3.79 -25.09 3.82
N CYS A 199 -4.06 -26.39 3.95
CA CYS A 199 -5.43 -26.87 4.12
C CYS A 199 -5.84 -26.73 5.59
N PRO A 200 -6.99 -26.10 5.91
CA PRO A 200 -7.46 -25.96 7.29
C PRO A 200 -7.67 -27.32 7.99
N ASN A 201 -8.10 -28.35 7.26
CA ASN A 201 -8.37 -29.66 7.82
C ASN A 201 -7.12 -30.55 7.87
N CYS A 202 -6.35 -30.62 6.79
CA CYS A 202 -5.19 -31.52 6.70
C CYS A 202 -3.94 -30.97 7.41
N ASN A 203 -3.88 -29.67 7.67
CA ASN A 203 -2.73 -29.02 8.30
C ASN A 203 -3.11 -28.31 9.62
N LYS A 204 -4.17 -28.79 10.28
CA LYS A 204 -4.74 -28.17 11.49
C LYS A 204 -3.70 -27.80 12.55
N ASN A 205 -2.80 -28.71 12.90
CA ASN A 205 -1.79 -28.44 13.94
C ASN A 205 -0.86 -27.28 13.58
N LYS A 206 -0.42 -27.19 12.31
CA LYS A 206 0.44 -26.08 11.85
C LYS A 206 -0.29 -24.74 11.87
N ILE A 207 -1.59 -24.74 11.58
CA ILE A 207 -2.42 -23.54 11.60
C ILE A 207 -2.65 -23.10 13.05
N LEU A 208 -2.95 -24.04 13.96
CA LEU A 208 -3.12 -23.75 15.39
C LEU A 208 -1.84 -23.19 16.01
N GLU A 209 -0.68 -23.75 15.68
CA GLU A 209 0.62 -23.23 16.13
C GLU A 209 0.86 -21.80 15.63
N HIS A 210 0.60 -21.55 14.34
CA HIS A 210 0.71 -20.21 13.75
C HIS A 210 -0.25 -19.20 14.39
N GLU A 211 -1.49 -19.62 14.65
CA GLU A 211 -2.52 -18.82 15.31
C GLU A 211 -2.14 -18.48 16.76
N GLN A 212 -1.59 -19.44 17.50
CA GLN A 212 -1.10 -19.20 18.86
C GLN A 212 -0.01 -18.13 18.88
N ILE A 213 1.01 -18.25 18.03
CA ILE A 213 2.11 -17.28 17.96
C ILE A 213 1.58 -15.88 17.60
N PHE A 214 0.66 -15.79 16.64
CA PHE A 214 0.04 -14.51 16.27
C PHE A 214 -0.68 -13.87 17.46
N ASN A 215 -1.50 -14.65 18.17
CA ASN A 215 -2.27 -14.18 19.33
C ASN A 215 -1.38 -13.80 20.52
N ASP A 216 -0.27 -14.50 20.73
CA ASP A 216 0.71 -14.18 21.76
C ASP A 216 1.36 -12.81 21.48
N ILE A 217 1.72 -12.52 20.22
CA ILE A 217 2.26 -11.22 19.82
C ILE A 217 1.22 -10.11 20.02
N VAL A 218 -0.02 -10.35 19.60
CA VAL A 218 -1.13 -9.38 19.79
C VAL A 218 -1.32 -9.09 21.27
N SER A 219 -1.30 -10.12 22.13
CA SER A 219 -1.53 -9.96 23.57
C SER A 219 -0.38 -9.25 24.27
N ALA A 220 0.87 -9.52 23.88
CA ALA A 220 2.06 -8.90 24.44
C ALA A 220 2.28 -7.44 24.00
N SER A 221 1.58 -6.98 22.95
CA SER A 221 1.78 -5.66 22.35
C SER A 221 0.68 -4.65 22.70
N LYS A 222 -0.34 -5.04 23.47
CA LYS A 222 -1.42 -4.17 23.94
C LYS A 222 -0.99 -3.22 25.05
#